data_AF-A0A2X1A1M9-F1
#
_entry.id   AF-A0A2X1A1M9-F1
#
_cell.length_a   1.000
_cell.length_b   1.000
_cell.length_c   1.000
_cell.angle_alpha   90.00
_cell.angle_beta   90.00
_cell.angle_gamma   90.00
#
_symmetry.space_group_name_H-M   'P 1'
#
loop_
_entity.id
_entity.type
_entity.pdbx_description
1 polymer ?
#
loop_
_entity_poly.entity_id
_entity_poly.type
_entity_poly.pdbx_seq_one_letter_code
_entity_poly.pdbx_strand_id
1 'polypeptide(L)' 'MANSSWNSMGDELVKCPVDGCHHIGQIITKAHCRIEHGMTRDEVRKKYGFPERVILLKRSQIERGETNG' A
#
# COMPACT_ATOMS: atom_id res chain seq x y z
N MET A 1 -8.13 13.81 2.94
CA MET A 1 -9.05 12.68 2.67
C MET A 1 -8.27 11.38 2.74
N ALA A 2 -8.66 10.43 3.62
CA ALA A 2 -8.05 9.10 3.65
C ALA A 2 -8.57 8.29 2.46
N ASN A 3 -7.82 8.37 1.35
CA ASN A 3 -8.16 7.77 0.08
C ASN A 3 -8.34 6.24 0.22
N SER A 4 -9.60 5.81 0.22
CA SER A 4 -10.13 4.49 0.61
C SER A 4 -10.01 3.41 -0.47
N SER A 5 -8.93 3.41 -1.27
CA SER A 5 -8.82 2.59 -2.47
C SER A 5 -7.89 1.39 -2.30
N TRP A 6 -8.35 0.21 -2.72
CA TRP A 6 -7.56 -1.03 -2.78
C TRP A 6 -6.68 -1.12 -4.03
N ASN A 7 -6.61 -0.04 -4.78
CA ASN A 7 -5.80 0.16 -5.95
C ASN A 7 -5.22 1.58 -5.96
N SER A 8 -4.15 1.77 -6.72
CA SER A 8 -3.55 3.05 -7.04
C SER A 8 -3.71 3.36 -8.53
N MET A 9 -3.51 4.62 -8.91
CA MET A 9 -3.49 5.07 -10.30
C MET A 9 -2.08 5.58 -10.66
N GLY A 10 -1.66 5.41 -11.92
CA GLY A 10 -0.38 5.89 -12.41
C GLY A 10 0.84 5.20 -11.77
N ASP A 11 1.83 6.01 -11.38
CA ASP A 11 3.11 5.57 -10.79
C ASP A 11 3.02 5.30 -9.26
N GLU A 12 1.83 5.34 -8.68
CA GLU A 12 1.61 5.05 -7.26
C GLU A 12 1.44 3.54 -7.02
N LEU A 13 1.81 3.07 -5.84
CA LEU A 13 1.52 1.72 -5.35
C LEU A 13 0.69 1.79 -4.06
N VAL A 14 0.07 0.67 -3.70
CA VAL A 14 -0.58 0.46 -2.41
C VAL A 14 0.11 -0.68 -1.65
N LYS A 15 0.25 -0.51 -0.33
CA LYS A 15 0.79 -1.51 0.59
C LYS A 15 -0.33 -2.15 1.38
N CYS A 16 -0.27 -3.47 1.55
CA CYS A 16 -1.23 -4.21 2.35
C CYS A 16 -1.22 -3.73 3.81
N PRO A 17 -2.40 -3.47 4.41
CA PRO A 17 -2.47 -2.96 5.78
C PRO A 17 -2.30 -4.06 6.84
N VAL A 18 -2.25 -5.35 6.46
CA VAL A 18 -2.07 -6.44 7.41
C VAL A 18 -0.65 -6.41 7.98
N ASP A 19 -0.53 -6.41 9.30
CA ASP A 19 0.76 -6.44 9.99
C ASP A 19 1.61 -7.62 9.53
N GLY A 20 2.87 -7.36 9.18
CA GLY A 20 3.79 -8.36 8.65
C GLY A 20 3.61 -8.71 7.18
N CYS A 21 2.59 -8.18 6.49
CA CYS A 21 2.44 -8.34 5.05
C CYS A 21 3.28 -7.30 4.29
N HIS A 22 4.27 -7.79 3.53
CA HIS A 22 5.13 -6.95 2.69
C HIS A 22 4.60 -6.77 1.27
N HIS A 23 3.31 -7.06 1.03
CA HIS A 23 2.74 -6.94 -0.30
C HIS A 23 2.56 -5.47 -0.69
N ILE A 24 3.23 -5.08 -1.77
CA ILE A 24 3.15 -3.74 -2.37
C ILE A 24 2.89 -3.92 -3.87
N GLY A 25 1.86 -3.26 -4.39
CA GLY A 25 1.50 -3.35 -5.81
C GLY A 25 0.46 -2.33 -6.20
N GLN A 26 0.08 -2.28 -7.48
CA GLN A 26 -0.96 -1.34 -7.94
C GLN A 26 -2.36 -1.71 -7.45
N ILE A 27 -2.58 -2.97 -7.08
CA ILE A 27 -3.87 -3.47 -6.60
C ILE A 27 -3.66 -4.58 -5.58
N ILE A 28 -4.46 -4.55 -4.52
CA ILE A 28 -4.56 -5.63 -3.55
C ILE A 28 -5.88 -6.35 -3.81
N THR A 29 -5.81 -7.53 -4.43
CA THR A 29 -6.99 -8.28 -4.86
C THR A 29 -7.73 -8.93 -3.68
N LYS A 30 -9.00 -9.33 -3.88
CA LYS A 30 -9.73 -10.10 -2.85
C LYS A 30 -9.07 -11.47 -2.62
N ALA A 31 -8.47 -12.03 -3.66
CA ALA A 31 -7.76 -13.30 -3.61
C ALA A 31 -6.53 -13.21 -2.69
N HIS A 32 -5.76 -12.12 -2.77
CA HIS A 32 -4.64 -11.87 -1.84
C HIS A 32 -5.10 -11.98 -0.38
N CYS A 33 -6.17 -11.28 0.00
CA CYS A 33 -6.68 -11.35 1.38
C CYS A 33 -7.05 -12.77 1.80
N ARG A 34 -7.73 -13.52 0.91
CA ARG A 34 -8.21 -14.86 1.23
C ARG A 34 -7.08 -15.89 1.32
N ILE A 35 -6.10 -15.82 0.42
CA ILE A 35 -5.03 -16.81 0.30
C ILE A 35 -3.93 -16.53 1.33
N GLU A 36 -3.49 -15.28 1.46
CA GLU A 36 -2.35 -14.92 2.32
C GLU A 36 -2.76 -14.76 3.78
N HIS A 37 -3.97 -14.26 4.04
CA HIS A 37 -4.40 -13.88 5.40
C HIS A 37 -5.57 -14.71 5.93
N GLY A 38 -6.13 -15.61 5.12
CA GLY A 38 -7.32 -16.39 5.48
C GLY A 38 -8.56 -15.52 5.78
N MET A 39 -8.55 -14.25 5.37
CA MET A 39 -9.57 -13.26 5.68
C MET A 39 -10.20 -12.70 4.41
N THR A 40 -11.47 -12.34 4.47
CA THR A 40 -12.08 -11.54 3.41
C THR A 40 -11.50 -10.12 3.42
N ARG A 41 -11.56 -9.43 2.28
CA ARG A 41 -11.14 -8.03 2.20
C ARG A 41 -11.90 -7.13 3.18
N ASP A 42 -13.17 -7.43 3.46
CA ASP A 42 -13.98 -6.66 4.40
C ASP A 42 -13.49 -6.83 5.84
N GLU A 43 -13.15 -8.06 6.23
CA GLU A 43 -12.55 -8.35 7.54
C GLU A 43 -11.19 -7.68 7.70
N VAL A 44 -10.34 -7.74 6.66
CA VAL A 44 -9.07 -7.01 6.65
C VAL A 44 -9.31 -5.51 6.81
N ARG A 45 -10.28 -4.94 6.09
CA ARG A 45 -10.64 -3.53 6.20
C ARG A 45 -11.08 -3.16 7.61
N LYS A 46 -11.94 -3.98 8.21
CA LYS A 46 -12.49 -3.73 9.54
C LYS A 46 -11.43 -3.82 10.63
N LYS A 47 -10.44 -4.72 10.46
CA LYS A 47 -9.39 -4.98 11.45
C LYS A 47 -8.17 -4.07 11.30
N TYR A 48 -7.69 -3.85 10.08
CA TYR A 48 -6.43 -3.14 9.80
C TYR A 48 -6.62 -1.82 9.04
N GLY A 49 -7.82 -1.55 8.52
CA GLY A 49 -8.09 -0.35 7.73
C GLY A 49 -7.81 -0.50 6.23
N PHE A 50 -7.54 0.61 5.57
CA PHE A 50 -7.29 0.65 4.12
C PHE A 50 -5.79 0.53 3.81
N PRO A 51 -5.44 0.01 2.62
CA PRO A 51 -4.06 0.02 2.13
C PRO A 51 -3.43 1.42 2.15
N GLU A 52 -2.17 1.49 2.58
CA GLU A 52 -1.40 2.73 2.55
C GLU A 52 -0.88 3.00 1.13
N ARG A 53 -0.90 4.26 0.70
CA ARG A 53 -0.33 4.66 -0.59
C ARG A 53 1.17 4.81 -0.44
N VAL A 54 1.92 4.15 -1.31
CA VAL A 54 3.37 4.26 -1.42
C VAL A 54 3.68 4.95 -2.74
N ILE A 55 4.18 6.17 -2.67
CA ILE A 55 4.67 6.89 -3.85
C ILE A 55 6.09 6.36 -4.11
N LEU A 56 6.30 5.78 -5.29
CA LEU A 56 7.65 5.52 -5.78
C LEU A 56 8.29 6.88 -6.05
N LEU A 57 9.12 7.36 -5.12
CA LEU A 57 9.96 8.52 -5.37
C LEU A 57 10.86 8.17 -6.56
N LYS A 58 10.75 8.94 -7.65
CA LYS A 58 11.72 8.84 -8.74
C LYS A 58 13.09 9.19 -8.17
N ARG A 59 14.16 8.55 -8.66
CA ARG A 59 15.54 8.75 -8.18
C ARG A 59 15.92 10.24 -8.07
N SER A 60 15.43 11.05 -8.99
CA SER A 60 15.60 12.51 -9.04
C SER A 60 14.93 13.31 -7.91
N GLN A 61 14.00 12.73 -7.16
CA GLN A 61 13.38 13.36 -5.99
C GLN A 61 14.13 13.05 -4.67
N ILE A 62 15.00 12.04 -4.67
CA ILE A 62 15.82 11.66 -3.50
C ILE A 62 17.05 12.59 -3.38
N GLU A 63 17.54 13.11 -4.50
CA GLU A 63 18.75 13.98 -4.60
C GLU A 63 18.58 15.40 -4.00
N ARG A 64 17.43 15.73 -3.41
CA ARG A 64 17.21 17.02 -2.71
C ARG A 64 17.09 16.89 -1.19
N GLY A 65 17.55 15.78 -0.61
CA GLY A 65 17.54 15.52 0.83
C GLY A 65 18.89 15.66 1.55
N GLU A 66 20.00 15.85 0.84
CA GLU A 66 21.34 15.93 1.44
C GLU A 66 21.98 17.31 1.20
N THR A 67 21.63 18.30 2.02
CA THR A 67 22.58 19.38 2.36
C THR A 67 22.32 19.83 3.80
N ASN A 68 23.08 19.27 4.73
CA ASN A 68 23.49 19.93 5.98
C ASN A 68 24.72 19.19 6.51
N GLY A 69 25.89 19.71 6.15
CA GLY A 69 27.21 19.30 6.60
C GLY A 69 28.23 20.34 6.16
#